data_AF-A0A535UFG4-F1
#
_entry.id   AF-A0A535UFG4-F1
#
_cell.length_a   1.000
_cell.length_b   1.000
_cell.length_c   1.000
_cell.angle_alpha   90.00
_cell.angle_beta   90.00
_cell.angle_gamma   90.00
#
_symmetry.space_group_name_H-M   'P 1'
#
loop_
_entity.id
_entity.type
_entity.pdbx_description
1 polymer ?
#
loop_
_entity_poly.entity_id
_entity_poly.type
_entity_poly.pdbx_seq_one_letter_code
_entity_poly.pdbx_strand_id
1 'polypeptide(L)'
;MTIRKYPQDPHESERGRETADTPAAKETAKLEGKIAELEAAAAEAKDRYMRLAADFENFKKRARQEQLETIQHASAELINRLLPGLDDLHKALDHKPKGVDQSWLKGVELSVRKLEEAFTAHGLEAIDAVGKHFDPKLHEAVGHEESREHPEDTVVSELRRGYRIRDRVVRPALVKLARRPDELPAESSSGSESADGNPKA
;
A
#
# COMPACT_ATOMS: atom_id res chain seq x y z
N MET A 1 -109.95 -12.89 -14.19
CA MET A 1 -109.10 -13.28 -15.34
C MET A 1 -108.08 -12.17 -15.56
N THR A 2 -106.78 -12.51 -15.48
CA THR A 2 -105.64 -11.88 -16.18
C THR A 2 -105.01 -10.55 -15.66
N ILE A 3 -104.07 -10.69 -14.70
CA ILE A 3 -102.63 -10.30 -14.70
C ILE A 3 -102.18 -8.93 -15.28
N ARG A 4 -101.51 -8.09 -14.46
CA ARG A 4 -100.07 -7.64 -14.52
C ARG A 4 -99.80 -6.62 -13.38
N LYS A 5 -99.02 -6.97 -12.34
CA LYS A 5 -97.54 -6.89 -12.16
C LYS A 5 -97.06 -5.51 -11.64
N TYR A 6 -96.78 -5.42 -10.33
CA TYR A 6 -96.02 -4.35 -9.60
C TYR A 6 -94.52 -4.32 -10.05
N PRO A 7 -93.65 -3.30 -9.77
CA PRO A 7 -93.47 -2.58 -8.48
C PRO A 7 -92.95 -1.10 -8.51
N GLN A 8 -92.66 -0.55 -7.32
CA GLN A 8 -92.15 0.80 -6.97
C GLN A 8 -90.67 1.11 -7.35
N ASP A 9 -90.36 2.43 -7.34
CA ASP A 9 -89.12 3.29 -7.28
C ASP A 9 -87.75 2.65 -6.90
N PRO A 10 -86.53 3.28 -7.07
CA PRO A 10 -86.18 4.73 -7.22
C PRO A 10 -85.00 5.04 -8.20
N HIS A 11 -84.59 6.32 -8.36
CA HIS A 11 -83.18 6.81 -8.31
C HIS A 11 -83.03 8.27 -8.79
N GLU A 12 -82.69 9.14 -7.85
CA GLU A 12 -81.94 10.37 -8.08
C GLU A 12 -80.59 10.05 -8.74
N SER A 13 -80.18 10.84 -9.75
CA SER A 13 -78.90 11.57 -9.78
C SER A 13 -78.46 11.87 -11.22
N GLU A 14 -78.74 13.08 -11.72
CA GLU A 14 -77.87 13.72 -12.71
C GLU A 14 -77.82 15.23 -12.42
N ARG A 15 -76.99 15.59 -11.42
CA ARG A 15 -76.44 16.94 -11.35
C ARG A 15 -75.42 17.05 -12.49
N GLY A 16 -75.89 17.57 -13.61
CA GLY A 16 -75.08 18.01 -14.73
C GLY A 16 -73.97 18.94 -14.25
N ARG A 17 -72.74 18.48 -14.48
CA ARG A 17 -71.49 19.18 -14.21
C ARG A 17 -71.33 20.27 -15.27
N GLU A 18 -71.90 21.44 -15.01
CA GLU A 18 -71.71 22.61 -15.86
C GLU A 18 -71.11 23.73 -15.02
N THR A 19 -69.82 24.01 -15.29
CA THR A 19 -69.09 25.30 -15.18
C THR A 19 -67.61 25.05 -14.85
N ALA A 20 -66.76 25.13 -15.87
CA ALA A 20 -65.30 25.26 -15.71
C ALA A 20 -64.67 26.01 -16.90
N ASP A 21 -65.31 27.07 -17.41
CA ASP A 21 -64.73 27.92 -18.47
C ASP A 21 -64.90 29.41 -18.17
N THR A 22 -64.47 29.84 -16.99
CA THR A 22 -64.35 31.25 -16.60
C THR A 22 -62.90 31.71 -16.84
N PRO A 23 -62.63 32.97 -17.27
CA PRO A 23 -61.28 33.50 -17.48
C PRO A 23 -60.34 33.28 -16.28
N ALA A 24 -60.88 33.37 -15.06
CA ALA A 24 -60.18 33.08 -13.82
C ALA A 24 -59.68 31.62 -13.72
N ALA A 25 -60.42 30.64 -14.24
CA ALA A 25 -60.04 29.22 -14.21
C ALA A 25 -58.89 28.89 -15.19
N LYS A 26 -58.82 29.61 -16.33
CA LYS A 26 -57.69 29.51 -17.28
C LYS A 26 -56.42 30.14 -16.71
N GLU A 27 -56.56 31.24 -15.96
CA GLU A 27 -55.44 31.93 -15.33
C GLU A 27 -54.87 31.14 -14.14
N THR A 28 -55.72 30.53 -13.32
CA THR A 28 -55.28 29.60 -12.26
C THR A 28 -54.56 28.38 -12.83
N ALA A 29 -55.10 27.74 -13.89
CA ALA A 29 -54.43 26.60 -14.52
C ALA A 29 -53.05 26.95 -15.11
N LYS A 30 -52.90 28.18 -15.64
CA LYS A 30 -51.61 28.68 -16.16
C LYS A 30 -50.60 28.96 -15.03
N LEU A 31 -51.06 29.46 -13.88
CA LEU A 31 -50.22 29.67 -12.70
C LEU A 31 -49.79 28.34 -12.08
N GLU A 32 -50.70 27.37 -11.98
CA GLU A 32 -50.40 26.01 -11.52
C GLU A 32 -49.37 25.32 -12.42
N GLY A 33 -49.48 25.46 -13.74
CA GLY A 33 -48.48 24.96 -14.69
C GLY A 33 -47.10 25.58 -14.48
N LYS A 34 -47.03 26.91 -14.27
CA LYS A 34 -45.77 27.59 -13.93
C LYS A 34 -45.18 27.16 -12.59
N ILE A 35 -46.02 26.94 -11.58
CA ILE A 35 -45.57 26.44 -10.28
C ILE A 35 -44.97 25.04 -10.44
N ALA A 36 -45.64 24.15 -11.16
CA ALA A 36 -45.13 22.81 -11.42
C ALA A 36 -43.79 22.81 -12.20
N GLU A 37 -43.65 23.68 -13.21
CA GLU A 37 -42.38 23.85 -13.94
C GLU A 37 -41.25 24.37 -13.03
N LEU A 38 -41.53 25.36 -12.19
CA LEU A 38 -40.56 25.92 -11.25
C LEU A 38 -40.17 24.91 -10.16
N GLU A 39 -41.11 24.12 -9.66
CA GLU A 39 -40.86 23.04 -8.70
C GLU A 39 -39.99 21.95 -9.31
N ALA A 40 -40.25 21.55 -10.56
CA ALA A 40 -39.43 20.60 -11.29
C ALA A 40 -38.00 21.12 -11.51
N ALA A 41 -37.85 22.38 -11.92
CA ALA A 41 -36.55 23.02 -12.09
C ALA A 41 -35.79 23.16 -10.77
N ALA A 42 -36.49 23.47 -9.67
CA ALA A 42 -35.91 23.54 -8.34
C ALA A 42 -35.46 22.15 -7.84
N ALA A 43 -36.24 21.11 -8.09
CA ALA A 43 -35.87 19.74 -7.76
C ALA A 43 -34.64 19.28 -8.55
N GLU A 44 -34.58 19.56 -9.86
CA GLU A 44 -33.41 19.25 -10.69
C GLU A 44 -32.16 20.02 -10.22
N ALA A 45 -32.30 21.32 -9.93
CA ALA A 45 -31.20 22.13 -9.41
C ALA A 45 -30.69 21.62 -8.06
N LYS A 46 -31.59 21.21 -7.16
CA LYS A 46 -31.26 20.63 -5.86
C LYS A 46 -30.51 19.30 -6.02
N ASP A 47 -30.97 18.45 -6.91
CA ASP A 47 -30.31 17.16 -7.20
C ASP A 47 -28.92 17.36 -7.81
N ARG A 48 -28.76 18.26 -8.79
CA ARG A 48 -27.44 18.65 -9.32
C ARG A 48 -26.52 19.19 -8.24
N TYR A 49 -27.05 20.03 -7.35
CA TYR A 49 -26.29 20.56 -6.22
C TYR A 49 -25.84 19.46 -5.25
N MET A 50 -26.71 18.52 -4.88
CA MET A 50 -26.35 17.41 -4.01
C MET A 50 -25.26 16.53 -4.62
N ARG A 51 -25.36 16.24 -5.93
CA ARG A 51 -24.33 15.48 -6.66
C ARG A 51 -23.01 16.22 -6.67
N LEU A 52 -23.01 17.51 -7.00
CA LEU A 52 -21.80 18.34 -6.99
C LEU A 52 -21.18 18.43 -5.59
N ALA A 53 -21.99 18.55 -4.54
CA ALA A 53 -21.51 18.56 -3.16
C ALA A 53 -20.83 17.24 -2.79
N ALA A 54 -21.44 16.11 -3.15
CA ALA A 54 -20.85 14.79 -2.93
C ALA A 54 -19.53 14.59 -3.70
N ASP A 55 -19.48 15.02 -4.97
CA ASP A 55 -18.27 14.97 -5.79
C ASP A 55 -17.16 15.85 -5.20
N PHE A 56 -17.51 17.03 -4.68
CA PHE A 56 -16.56 17.93 -4.04
C PHE A 56 -16.00 17.35 -2.73
N GLU A 57 -16.83 16.71 -1.90
CA GLU A 57 -16.35 16.01 -0.70
C GLU A 57 -15.40 14.86 -1.03
N ASN A 58 -15.75 14.06 -2.05
CA ASN A 58 -14.89 12.98 -2.56
C ASN A 58 -13.57 13.51 -3.09
N PHE A 59 -13.60 14.59 -3.89
CA PHE A 59 -12.41 15.26 -4.39
C PHE A 59 -11.53 15.77 -3.24
N LYS A 60 -12.10 16.46 -2.24
CA LYS A 60 -11.37 16.97 -1.08
C LYS A 60 -10.73 15.84 -0.25
N LYS A 61 -11.39 14.68 -0.14
CA LYS A 61 -10.80 13.50 0.50
C LYS A 61 -9.62 12.97 -0.31
N ARG A 62 -9.78 12.84 -1.63
CA ARG A 62 -8.72 12.37 -2.54
C ARG A 62 -7.51 13.30 -2.56
N ALA A 63 -7.74 14.60 -2.74
CA ALA A 63 -6.68 15.61 -2.78
C ALA A 63 -5.84 15.64 -1.48
N ARG A 64 -6.48 15.46 -0.32
CA ARG A 64 -5.75 15.33 0.96
C ARG A 64 -4.88 14.07 1.00
N GLN A 65 -5.39 12.95 0.50
CA GLN A 65 -4.63 11.71 0.45
C GLN A 65 -3.42 11.83 -0.49
N GLU A 66 -3.61 12.36 -1.69
CA GLU A 66 -2.54 12.61 -2.67
C GLU A 66 -1.47 13.56 -2.14
N GLN A 67 -1.89 14.62 -1.41
CA GLN A 67 -0.96 15.53 -0.76
C GLN A 67 -0.10 14.82 0.30
N LEU A 68 -0.71 13.99 1.14
CA LEU A 68 0.00 13.22 2.17
C LEU A 68 0.98 12.21 1.54
N GLU A 69 0.58 11.55 0.46
CA GLU A 69 1.44 10.63 -0.30
C GLU A 69 2.61 11.37 -0.96
N THR A 70 2.37 12.55 -1.52
CA THR A 70 3.42 13.39 -2.11
C THR A 70 4.47 13.80 -1.07
N ILE A 71 4.02 14.23 0.12
CA ILE A 71 4.92 14.59 1.22
C ILE A 71 5.74 13.37 1.67
N GLN A 72 5.10 12.21 1.83
CA GLN A 72 5.79 10.97 2.20
C GLN A 72 6.83 10.55 1.14
N HIS A 73 6.48 10.69 -0.14
CA HIS A 73 7.39 10.39 -1.24
C HIS A 73 8.62 11.30 -1.24
N ALA A 74 8.40 12.61 -1.11
CA ALA A 74 9.48 13.59 -1.06
C ALA A 74 10.41 13.34 0.14
N SER A 75 9.84 13.04 1.32
CA SER A 75 10.62 12.68 2.51
C SER A 75 11.42 11.39 2.30
N ALA A 76 10.83 10.36 1.70
CA ALA A 76 11.51 9.10 1.42
C ALA A 76 12.69 9.29 0.46
N GLU A 77 12.52 10.12 -0.58
CA GLU A 77 13.59 10.44 -1.53
C GLU A 77 14.75 11.18 -0.87
N LEU A 78 14.44 12.18 -0.02
CA LEU A 78 15.46 12.90 0.75
C LEU A 78 16.21 11.96 1.69
N ILE A 79 15.50 11.13 2.45
CA ILE A 79 16.12 10.15 3.35
C ILE A 79 17.03 9.21 2.57
N ASN A 80 16.58 8.69 1.43
CA ASN A 80 17.38 7.78 0.60
C ASN A 80 18.72 8.42 0.18
N ARG A 81 18.74 9.73 -0.13
CA ARG A 81 19.97 10.46 -0.45
C ARG A 81 20.88 10.69 0.75
N LEU A 82 20.34 10.71 1.97
CA LEU A 82 21.09 10.88 3.22
C LEU A 82 21.60 9.55 3.79
N LEU A 83 20.98 8.42 3.46
CA LEU A 83 21.37 7.09 3.95
C LEU A 83 22.84 6.73 3.73
N PRO A 84 23.49 7.04 2.59
CA PRO A 84 24.93 6.78 2.43
C PRO A 84 25.79 7.45 3.50
N GLY A 85 25.42 8.66 3.94
CA GLY A 85 26.13 9.34 5.03
C GLY A 85 25.96 8.64 6.37
N LEU A 86 24.76 8.10 6.65
CA LEU A 86 24.54 7.26 7.83
C LEU A 86 25.34 5.95 7.76
N ASP A 87 25.40 5.33 6.58
CA ASP A 87 26.20 4.10 6.38
C ASP A 87 27.68 4.36 6.62
N ASP A 88 28.22 5.48 6.16
CA ASP A 88 29.63 5.84 6.37
C ASP A 88 29.92 6.14 7.85
N LEU A 89 28.97 6.73 8.59
CA LEU A 89 29.08 6.89 10.04
C LEU A 89 29.09 5.53 10.77
N HIS A 90 28.25 4.58 10.36
CA HIS A 90 28.28 3.22 10.89
C HIS A 90 29.61 2.53 10.61
N LYS A 91 30.10 2.59 9.35
CA LYS A 91 31.41 2.03 9.00
C LYS A 91 32.54 2.63 9.81
N ALA A 92 32.50 3.93 10.07
CA ALA A 92 33.51 4.60 10.89
C ALA A 92 33.48 4.13 12.35
N LEU A 93 32.29 3.84 12.90
CA LEU A 93 32.15 3.27 14.24
C LEU A 93 32.63 1.81 14.30
N ASP A 94 32.33 1.02 13.27
CA ASP A 94 32.76 -0.39 13.16
C ASP A 94 34.29 -0.51 13.01
N HIS A 95 34.91 0.41 12.26
CA HIS A 95 36.35 0.42 11.97
C HIS A 95 37.12 1.47 12.77
N LYS A 96 36.87 1.54 14.08
CA LYS A 96 37.51 2.53 14.95
C LYS A 96 39.05 2.43 14.93
N PRO A 97 39.78 3.55 14.74
CA PRO A 97 41.23 3.55 14.84
C PRO A 97 41.71 3.18 16.24
N LYS A 98 42.90 2.58 16.34
CA LYS A 98 43.55 2.33 17.64
C LYS A 98 43.97 3.67 18.26
N GLY A 99 43.73 3.83 19.57
CA GLY A 99 44.13 5.02 20.32
C GLY A 99 43.13 6.19 20.33
N VAL A 100 41.92 5.99 19.77
CA VAL A 100 40.85 6.99 19.88
C VAL A 100 40.29 7.04 21.29
N ASP A 101 40.06 8.27 21.77
CA ASP A 101 39.43 8.53 23.06
C ASP A 101 38.00 7.94 23.15
N GLN A 102 37.71 7.23 24.24
CA GLN A 102 36.43 6.55 24.43
C GLN A 102 35.27 7.53 24.65
N SER A 103 35.52 8.69 25.27
CA SER A 103 34.48 9.70 25.48
C SER A 103 34.07 10.36 24.17
N TRP A 104 35.03 10.59 23.27
CA TRP A 104 34.78 11.06 21.92
C TRP A 104 33.98 10.03 21.10
N LEU A 105 34.36 8.75 21.13
CA LEU A 105 33.61 7.68 20.45
C LEU A 105 32.15 7.60 20.94
N LYS A 106 31.94 7.70 22.26
CA LYS A 106 30.61 7.76 22.86
C LYS A 106 29.81 8.95 22.33
N GLY A 107 30.45 10.11 22.16
CA GLY A 107 29.83 11.29 21.58
C GLY A 107 29.36 11.08 20.14
N VAL A 108 30.19 10.42 19.31
CA VAL A 108 29.82 10.07 17.94
C VAL A 108 28.68 9.05 17.90
N GLU A 109 28.75 8.00 18.72
CA GLU A 109 27.69 6.99 18.87
C GLU A 109 26.34 7.64 19.24
N LEU A 110 26.35 8.59 20.19
CA LEU A 110 25.16 9.34 20.56
C LEU A 110 24.60 10.21 19.43
N SER A 111 25.46 10.82 18.62
CA SER A 111 25.05 11.60 17.44
C SER A 111 24.41 10.71 16.36
N VAL A 112 25.00 9.54 16.10
CA VAL A 112 24.45 8.56 15.17
C VAL A 112 23.07 8.11 15.64
N ARG A 113 22.93 7.74 16.92
CA ARG A 113 21.64 7.34 17.48
C ARG A 113 20.58 8.43 17.36
N LYS A 114 20.92 9.69 17.63
CA LYS A 114 19.99 10.82 17.44
C LYS A 114 19.55 10.98 15.98
N LEU A 115 20.44 10.72 15.04
CA LEU A 115 20.11 10.76 13.61
C LEU A 115 19.16 9.61 13.23
N GLU A 116 19.39 8.41 13.76
CA GLU A 116 18.49 7.27 13.59
C GLU A 116 17.11 7.53 14.22
N GLU A 117 17.06 8.11 15.42
CA GLU A 117 15.82 8.53 16.07
C GLU A 117 15.04 9.54 15.21
N ALA A 118 15.74 10.49 14.58
CA ALA A 118 15.13 11.47 13.68
C ALA A 118 14.54 10.82 12.41
N PHE A 119 15.23 9.84 11.83
CA PHE A 119 14.69 9.08 10.70
C PHE A 119 13.51 8.19 11.11
N THR A 120 13.59 7.56 12.27
CA THR A 120 12.49 6.73 12.83
C THR A 120 11.24 7.57 13.08
N ALA A 121 11.39 8.82 13.54
CA ALA A 121 10.26 9.75 13.68
C ALA A 121 9.55 10.07 12.35
N HIS A 122 10.26 9.95 11.22
CA HIS A 122 9.69 10.09 9.88
C HIS A 122 9.16 8.76 9.31
N GLY A 123 9.12 7.70 10.14
CA GLY A 123 8.60 6.38 9.79
C GLY A 123 9.59 5.47 9.09
N LEU A 124 10.88 5.78 9.12
CA LEU A 124 11.92 4.90 8.60
C LEU A 124 12.14 3.72 9.56
N GLU A 125 12.09 2.50 9.03
CA GLU A 125 12.36 1.27 9.75
C GLU A 125 13.47 0.49 9.05
N ALA A 126 14.41 -0.06 9.82
CA ALA A 126 15.43 -0.96 9.30
C ALA A 126 14.80 -2.31 8.92
N ILE A 127 15.24 -2.88 7.80
CA ILE A 127 14.85 -4.22 7.36
C ILE A 127 15.74 -5.21 8.09
N ASP A 128 15.15 -6.01 8.98
CA ASP A 128 15.85 -7.08 9.67
C ASP A 128 15.98 -8.29 8.74
N ALA A 129 17.17 -8.46 8.16
CA ALA A 129 17.45 -9.44 7.11
C ALA A 129 18.19 -10.69 7.60
N VAL A 130 19.13 -10.57 8.53
CA VAL A 130 20.02 -11.66 8.97
C VAL A 130 19.22 -12.80 9.60
N GLY A 131 19.48 -14.04 9.16
CA GLY A 131 18.79 -15.25 9.62
C GLY A 131 17.39 -15.45 9.04
N LYS A 132 16.89 -14.53 8.20
CA LYS A 132 15.61 -14.70 7.50
C LYS A 132 15.81 -15.26 6.09
N HIS A 133 14.73 -15.81 5.55
CA HIS A 133 14.69 -16.21 4.15
C HIS A 133 14.80 -15.00 3.22
N PHE A 134 15.44 -15.18 2.08
CA PHE A 134 15.58 -14.14 1.08
C PHE A 134 14.21 -13.75 0.49
N ASP A 135 13.91 -12.45 0.49
CA ASP A 135 12.76 -11.88 -0.21
C ASP A 135 13.27 -10.85 -1.24
N PRO A 136 13.12 -11.09 -2.55
CA PRO A 136 13.53 -10.16 -3.59
C PRO A 136 12.89 -8.76 -3.49
N LYS A 137 11.77 -8.62 -2.77
CA LYS A 137 11.13 -7.31 -2.54
C LYS A 137 11.88 -6.47 -1.51
N LEU A 138 12.53 -7.12 -0.54
CA LEU A 138 13.17 -6.48 0.61
C LEU A 138 14.70 -6.51 0.53
N HIS A 139 15.25 -7.48 -0.19
CA HIS A 139 16.66 -7.82 -0.18
C HIS A 139 17.26 -7.80 -1.60
N GLU A 140 18.52 -7.39 -1.68
CA GLU A 140 19.35 -7.43 -2.87
C GLU A 140 20.54 -8.37 -2.58
N ALA A 141 20.54 -9.55 -3.20
CA ALA A 141 21.60 -10.54 -3.01
C ALA A 141 22.81 -10.19 -3.89
N VAL A 142 23.98 -10.02 -3.26
CA VAL A 142 25.24 -9.71 -3.97
C VAL A 142 26.20 -10.88 -4.05
N GLY A 143 25.91 -11.97 -3.36
CA GLY A 143 26.74 -13.16 -3.38
C GLY A 143 26.26 -14.22 -2.41
N HIS A 144 27.05 -15.28 -2.34
CA HIS A 144 26.81 -16.40 -1.44
C HIS A 144 27.94 -16.49 -0.41
N GLU A 145 27.62 -17.02 0.76
CA GLU A 145 28.54 -17.35 1.83
C GLU A 145 28.32 -18.82 2.21
N GLU A 146 29.42 -19.57 2.30
CA GLU A 146 29.36 -20.99 2.68
C GLU A 146 28.92 -21.10 4.14
N SER A 147 27.80 -21.77 4.37
CA SER A 147 27.28 -22.02 5.72
C SER A 147 26.77 -23.44 5.84
N ARG A 148 27.14 -24.09 6.94
CA ARG A 148 26.57 -25.39 7.36
C ARG A 148 25.44 -25.22 8.38
N GLU A 149 25.27 -24.00 8.91
CA GLU A 149 24.34 -23.67 9.99
C GLU A 149 22.98 -23.21 9.45
N HIS A 150 22.97 -22.59 8.27
CA HIS A 150 21.77 -22.02 7.67
C HIS A 150 21.32 -22.80 6.42
N PRO A 151 20.01 -23.00 6.20
CA PRO A 151 19.47 -23.52 4.95
C PRO A 151 19.84 -22.64 3.75
N GLU A 152 19.85 -23.21 2.54
CA GLU A 152 20.01 -22.45 1.31
C GLU A 152 18.97 -21.31 1.22
N ASP A 153 19.33 -20.23 0.53
CA ASP A 153 18.52 -19.01 0.37
C ASP A 153 18.17 -18.28 1.70
N THR A 154 18.88 -18.60 2.79
CA THR A 154 18.83 -17.82 4.03
C THR A 154 19.88 -16.73 4.02
N VAL A 155 19.54 -15.52 4.49
CA VAL A 155 20.50 -14.42 4.63
C VAL A 155 21.47 -14.72 5.77
N VAL A 156 22.76 -14.84 5.44
CA VAL A 156 23.83 -15.11 6.41
C VAL A 156 24.40 -13.82 6.97
N SER A 157 24.61 -12.83 6.09
CA SER A 157 25.18 -11.54 6.48
C SER A 157 24.57 -10.40 5.69
N GLU A 158 24.42 -9.26 6.37
CA GLU A 158 23.97 -7.99 5.80
C GLU A 158 25.19 -7.07 5.64
N LEU A 159 25.50 -6.72 4.40
CA LEU A 159 26.62 -5.83 4.04
C LEU A 159 26.21 -4.36 4.13
N ARG A 160 24.94 -4.06 3.87
CA ARG A 160 24.38 -2.71 3.95
C ARG A 160 22.93 -2.77 4.39
N ARG A 161 22.62 -1.96 5.40
CA ARG A 161 21.30 -1.88 6.00
C ARG A 161 20.22 -1.50 5.00
N GLY A 162 19.19 -2.34 4.91
CA GLY A 162 17.95 -2.03 4.19
C GLY A 162 17.02 -1.17 5.03
N TYR A 163 16.22 -0.32 4.38
CA TYR A 163 15.25 0.53 5.04
C TYR A 163 13.92 0.60 4.29
N ARG A 164 12.83 0.69 5.04
CA ARG A 164 11.47 0.86 4.53
C ARG A 164 10.74 1.96 5.29
N ILE A 165 9.73 2.56 4.66
CA ILE A 165 8.77 3.46 5.29
C ILE A 165 7.40 2.84 5.10
N ARG A 166 6.78 2.40 6.21
CA ARG A 166 5.54 1.61 6.19
C ARG A 166 5.69 0.38 5.28
N ASP A 167 4.90 0.31 4.21
CA ASP A 167 4.88 -0.82 3.27
C ASP A 167 5.83 -0.62 2.07
N ARG A 168 6.49 0.54 1.97
CA ARG A 168 7.36 0.88 0.83
C ARG A 168 8.83 0.75 1.20
N VAL A 169 9.57 -0.03 0.42
CA VAL A 169 11.03 -0.13 0.54
C VAL A 169 11.66 1.14 -0.01
N VAL A 170 12.47 1.80 0.81
CA VAL A 170 13.27 2.98 0.43
C VAL A 170 14.56 2.52 -0.21
N ARG A 171 15.19 1.50 0.39
CA ARG A 171 16.42 0.87 -0.09
C ARG A 171 16.45 -0.59 0.37
N PRO A 172 16.67 -1.57 -0.52
CA PRO A 172 16.76 -2.97 -0.13
C PRO A 172 18.02 -3.22 0.73
N ALA A 173 17.96 -4.24 1.58
CA ALA A 173 19.12 -4.72 2.33
C ALA A 173 20.08 -5.44 1.38
N LEU A 174 21.36 -5.10 1.42
CA LEU A 174 22.37 -5.77 0.60
C LEU A 174 22.89 -6.98 1.37
N VAL A 175 22.64 -8.18 0.87
CA VAL A 175 22.80 -9.42 1.65
C VAL A 175 23.65 -10.47 0.94
N LYS A 176 24.25 -11.37 1.73
CA LYS A 176 24.81 -12.63 1.26
C LYS A 176 23.92 -13.79 1.69
N LEU A 177 23.72 -14.74 0.78
CA LEU A 177 22.89 -15.91 1.00
C LEU A 177 23.73 -17.13 1.38
N ALA A 178 23.16 -18.02 2.18
CA ALA A 178 23.77 -19.28 2.51
C ALA A 178 23.83 -20.16 1.26
N ARG A 179 25.01 -20.72 1.01
CA ARG A 179 25.18 -21.83 0.08
C ARG A 179 25.79 -22.99 0.83
N ARG A 180 25.33 -24.21 0.53
CA ARG A 180 26.03 -25.39 1.03
C ARG A 180 27.44 -25.44 0.43
N PRO A 181 28.47 -25.75 1.22
CA PRO A 181 29.78 -26.06 0.68
C PRO A 181 29.62 -27.23 -0.30
N ASP A 182 30.16 -27.11 -1.52
CA ASP A 182 30.24 -28.23 -2.45
C ASP A 182 31.13 -29.31 -1.82
N GLU A 183 30.53 -30.39 -1.33
CA GLU A 183 31.27 -31.64 -1.14
C GLU A 183 31.59 -32.17 -2.54
N LEU A 184 32.73 -31.75 -3.08
CA LEU A 184 33.37 -32.45 -4.19
C LEU A 184 33.46 -33.93 -3.82
N PRO A 185 32.96 -34.87 -4.65
CA PRO A 185 33.09 -36.28 -4.37
C PRO A 185 34.57 -36.62 -4.28
N ALA A 186 34.99 -37.15 -3.13
CA ALA A 186 36.32 -37.70 -2.94
C ALA A 186 36.64 -38.60 -4.12
N GLU A 187 37.76 -38.33 -4.79
CA GLU A 187 38.21 -39.07 -5.94
C GLU A 187 38.07 -40.57 -5.68
N SER A 188 37.33 -41.22 -6.58
CA SER A 188 37.34 -42.66 -6.71
C SER A 188 38.79 -43.12 -6.78
N SER A 189 39.26 -43.77 -5.72
CA SER A 189 40.44 -44.62 -5.77
C SER A 189 40.13 -45.80 -6.69
N SER A 190 40.19 -45.55 -7.99
CA SER A 190 40.23 -46.59 -9.00
C SER A 190 41.51 -47.38 -8.78
N GLY A 191 41.34 -48.62 -8.34
CA GLY A 191 42.42 -49.58 -8.23
C GLY A 191 43.21 -49.69 -9.53
N SER A 192 44.54 -49.74 -9.38
CA SER A 192 45.37 -50.56 -10.24
C SER A 192 46.08 -51.58 -9.35
N GLU A 193 45.31 -52.62 -9.05
CA GLU A 193 45.85 -53.92 -8.70
C GLU A 193 46.60 -54.43 -9.94
N SER A 194 47.90 -54.17 -10.01
CA SER A 194 48.80 -54.88 -10.92
C SER A 194 49.57 -55.88 -10.08
N ALA A 195 48.95 -57.04 -9.94
CA ALA A 195 49.64 -58.28 -9.68
C ALA A 195 50.56 -58.55 -10.87
N ASP A 196 51.88 -58.51 -10.65
CA ASP A 196 52.79 -59.33 -11.43
C ASP A 196 53.85 -59.90 -10.50
N GLY A 197 53.46 -60.97 -9.83
CA GLY A 197 54.39 -61.92 -9.27
C GLY A 197 54.55 -63.06 -10.26
N ASN A 198 55.82 -63.41 -10.53
CA ASN A 198 56.42 -64.76 -10.42
C ASN A 198 57.34 -65.09 -11.64
N PRO A 199 58.17 -66.16 -11.61
CA PRO A 199 59.31 -66.49 -10.75
C PRO A 199 60.65 -66.68 -11.51
N LYS A 200 61.74 -66.78 -10.73
CA LYS A 200 62.99 -67.57 -10.88
C LYS A 200 63.38 -68.17 -12.26
N ALA A 201 64.61 -67.89 -12.68
CA ALA A 201 65.72 -68.87 -12.70
C ALA A 201 67.07 -68.13 -12.70
#